data_AF-A0A926V1R7-F1
#
_entry.id   AF-A0A926V1R7-F1
#
_cell.length_a   1.000
_cell.length_b   1.000
_cell.length_c   1.000
_cell.angle_alpha   90.00
_cell.angle_beta   90.00
_cell.angle_gamma   90.00
#
_symmetry.space_group_name_H-M   'P 1'
#
loop_
_entity.id
_entity.type
_entity.pdbx_description
1 polymer ?
#
loop_
_entity_poly.entity_id
_entity_poly.type
_entity_poly.pdbx_seq_one_letter_code
_entity_poly.pdbx_strand_id
1 'polypeptide(L)' 'MRFIKTKQAAALAGVSRETLKRLRLEGELIEGVHWRRLGSRVVLFDQDLFEHWLATRNCPELHEARIDEYLKNLEIKGA' A
#
# COMPACT_ATOMS: atom_id res chain seq x y z
N MET A 1 4.50 10.67 -4.37
CA MET A 1 4.61 9.49 -3.48
C MET A 1 4.88 9.99 -2.07
N ARG A 2 3.86 9.96 -1.21
CA ARG A 2 4.00 10.32 0.21
C ARG A 2 3.99 9.04 1.01
N PHE A 3 5.05 8.80 1.77
CA PHE A 3 5.15 7.62 2.63
C PHE A 3 4.65 7.91 4.03
N ILE A 4 3.82 7.04 4.58
CA ILE A 4 3.25 7.15 5.92
C ILE A 4 3.62 5.92 6.77
N LYS A 5 3.70 6.10 8.08
CA LYS A 5 4.00 5.00 9.00
C LYS A 5 2.76 4.14 9.26
N THR A 6 2.96 2.90 9.71
CA THR A 6 1.88 1.95 10.08
C THR A 6 0.80 2.57 10.97
N LYS A 7 1.16 3.44 11.92
CA LYS A 7 0.18 4.12 12.79
C LYS A 7 -0.77 5.02 11.99
N GLN A 8 -0.25 5.75 11.01
CA GLN A 8 -1.05 6.64 10.16
C GLN A 8 -1.90 5.85 9.16
N ALA A 9 -1.33 4.81 8.55
CA ALA A 9 -2.08 3.93 7.66
C ALA A 9 -3.24 3.23 8.39
N ALA A 10 -3.02 2.76 9.61
CA ALA A 10 -4.07 2.18 10.45
C ALA A 10 -5.20 3.20 10.75
N ALA A 11 -4.84 4.44 11.06
CA ALA A 11 -5.80 5.51 11.29
C ALA A 11 -6.60 5.87 10.03
N LEU A 12 -5.96 5.94 8.86
CA LEU A 12 -6.63 6.20 7.57
C LEU A 12 -7.61 5.09 7.19
N ALA A 13 -7.21 3.84 7.39
CA ALA A 13 -8.05 2.68 7.12
C ALA A 13 -9.17 2.46 8.15
N GLY A 14 -9.14 3.19 9.29
CA GLY A 14 -10.08 2.97 10.40
C GLY A 14 -9.92 1.59 11.05
N VAL A 15 -8.74 0.97 10.97
CA VAL A 15 -8.47 -0.37 11.52
C VAL A 15 -7.33 -0.37 12.53
N SER A 16 -7.25 -1.42 13.33
CA SER A 16 -6.13 -1.62 14.26
C SER A 16 -4.82 -1.94 13.52
N ARG A 17 -3.68 -1.61 14.14
CA ARG A 17 -2.33 -1.97 13.64
C ARG A 17 -2.18 -3.47 13.43
N GLU A 18 -2.81 -4.28 14.28
CA GLU A 18 -2.83 -5.74 14.17
C GLU A 18 -3.60 -6.19 12.92
N THR A 19 -4.76 -5.58 12.63
CA THR A 19 -5.50 -5.81 11.38
C THR A 19 -4.66 -5.46 10.16
N LEU A 20 -4.00 -4.30 10.17
CA LEU A 20 -3.12 -3.88 9.09
C LEU A 20 -1.89 -4.78 8.93
N LYS A 21 -1.41 -5.39 10.02
CA LYS A 21 -0.38 -6.44 9.97
C LYS A 21 -0.94 -7.71 9.33
N ARG A 22 -2.16 -8.12 9.67
CA ARG A 22 -2.83 -9.28 9.09
C ARG A 22 -3.02 -9.11 7.58
N LEU A 23 -3.58 -8.00 7.12
CA LEU A 23 -3.75 -7.68 5.69
C LEU A 23 -2.46 -7.79 4.88
N ARG A 24 -1.32 -7.36 5.46
CA ARG A 24 0.00 -7.53 4.83
C ARG A 24 0.47 -8.98 4.79
N LEU A 25 0.19 -9.76 5.82
CA LEU A 25 0.58 -11.17 5.90
C LEU A 25 -0.33 -12.07 5.04
N GLU A 26 -1.59 -11.69 4.86
CA GLU A 26 -2.57 -12.37 4.01
C GLU A 26 -2.35 -12.08 2.51
N GLY A 27 -1.49 -11.13 2.17
CA GLY A 27 -1.16 -10.80 0.78
C GLY A 27 -2.08 -9.77 0.12
N GLU A 28 -3.07 -9.24 0.84
CA GLU A 28 -3.94 -8.17 0.32
C GLU A 28 -3.17 -6.86 0.05
N LEU A 29 -2.05 -6.66 0.74
CA LEU A 29 -1.17 -5.51 0.55
C LEU A 29 0.22 -5.99 0.10
N ILE A 30 0.52 -5.74 -1.17
CA ILE A 30 1.77 -6.15 -1.83
C ILE A 30 2.97 -5.31 -1.34
N GLU A 31 4.05 -5.99 -0.94
CA GLU A 31 5.34 -5.35 -0.63
C GLU A 31 6.00 -4.79 -1.90
N GLY A 32 6.54 -3.57 -1.83
CA GLY A 32 7.10 -2.83 -2.96
C GLY A 32 6.08 -1.95 -3.70
N VAL A 33 4.79 -2.23 -3.53
CA VAL A 33 3.67 -1.46 -4.10
C VAL A 33 2.98 -0.64 -3.00
N HIS A 34 2.27 -1.31 -2.10
CA HIS A 34 1.49 -0.67 -1.04
C HIS A 34 2.35 -0.26 0.14
N TRP A 35 3.36 -1.08 0.44
CA TRP A 35 4.23 -0.86 1.57
C TRP A 35 5.64 -1.33 1.28
N ARG A 36 6.61 -0.75 1.99
CA ARG A 36 8.01 -1.13 1.92
C ARG A 36 8.63 -1.14 3.31
N ARG A 37 9.61 -2.02 3.50
CA ARG A 37 10.45 -2.01 4.69
C ARG A 37 11.53 -0.94 4.54
N LEU A 38 11.69 -0.12 5.57
CA LEU A 38 12.82 0.77 5.77
C LEU A 38 13.67 0.17 6.89
N GLY A 39 14.64 -0.67 6.52
CA GLY A 39 15.45 -1.45 7.47
C GLY A 39 14.67 -2.58 8.16
N SER A 40 15.14 -3.03 9.32
CA SER A 40 14.61 -4.25 9.97
C SER A 40 13.30 -4.06 10.73
N ARG A 41 12.93 -2.83 11.10
CA ARG A 41 11.81 -2.55 12.03
C ARG A 41 10.76 -1.58 11.51
N VAL A 42 11.06 -0.78 10.49
CA VAL A 42 10.15 0.28 10.03
C VAL A 42 9.45 -0.16 8.76
N VAL A 43 8.14 0.04 8.73
CA VAL A 43 7.29 -0.19 7.57
C VAL A 43 6.66 1.14 7.16
N LEU A 44 6.78 1.46 5.88
CA LEU A 44 6.22 2.63 5.26
C LEU A 44 5.17 2.20 4.24
N PHE A 45 4.06 2.91 4.19
CA PHE A 45 2.99 2.72 3.20
C PHE A 45 3.01 3.87 2.21
N ASP A 46 2.84 3.58 0.92
CA ASP A 46 2.56 4.61 -0.06
C ASP A 46 1.12 5.09 0.16
N GLN A 47 0.96 6.33 0.62
CA GLN A 47 -0.32 6.87 1.02
C GLN A 47 -1.31 6.89 -0.16
N ASP A 48 -0.86 7.24 -1.37
CA ASP A 48 -1.74 7.41 -2.54
C ASP A 48 -2.34 6.06 -2.96
N LEU A 49 -1.49 5.04 -3.09
CA LEU A 49 -1.92 3.67 -3.38
C LEU A 49 -2.76 3.07 -2.26
N PHE A 50 -2.41 3.37 -1.00
CA PHE A 50 -3.16 2.84 0.13
C PHE A 50 -4.57 3.45 0.22
N GLU A 51 -4.72 4.75 -0.02
CA GLU A 51 -6.03 5.41 -0.12
C GLU A 51 -6.82 4.88 -1.31
N HIS A 52 -6.17 4.66 -2.46
CA HIS A 52 -6.81 4.05 -3.61
C HIS A 52 -7.29 2.62 -3.31
N TRP A 53 -6.46 1.79 -2.67
CA TRP A 53 -6.84 0.45 -2.20
C TRP A 53 -8.06 0.51 -1.28
N LEU A 54 -8.09 1.45 -0.32
CA LEU A 54 -9.25 1.63 0.56
C LEU A 54 -10.53 1.98 -0.21
N ALA A 55 -10.43 2.81 -1.25
CA ALA A 55 -11.56 3.18 -2.11
C ALA A 55 -12.00 2.04 -3.04
N THR A 56 -11.06 1.20 -3.47
CA THR A 56 -11.28 0.12 -4.46
C THR A 56 -11.30 -1.28 -3.86
N ARG A 57 -11.28 -1.42 -2.53
CA ARG A 57 -11.26 -2.72 -1.82
C ARG A 57 -12.38 -3.70 -2.19
N ASN A 58 -13.51 -3.20 -2.68
CA ASN A 58 -14.64 -4.01 -3.12
C ASN A 58 -14.63 -4.27 -4.65
N CYS A 59 -13.69 -3.67 -5.37
CA CYS A 59 -13.54 -3.73 -6.82
C CYS A 59 -12.09 -4.08 -7.17
N PRO A 60 -11.68 -5.36 -7.05
CA PRO A 60 -10.30 -5.79 -7.28
C PRO A 60 -9.79 -5.43 -8.69
N GLU A 61 -10.65 -5.43 -9.70
CA GLU A 61 -10.31 -5.04 -11.08
C GLU A 61 -9.77 -3.61 -11.21
N LEU A 62 -10.38 -2.65 -10.49
CA LEU A 62 -9.93 -1.25 -10.47
C LEU A 62 -8.62 -1.10 -9.72
N HIS A 63 -8.45 -1.94 -8.69
CA HIS A 63 -7.25 -1.97 -7.90
C HIS A 63 -6.06 -2.47 -8.73
N GLU A 64 -6.22 -3.57 -9.46
CA GLU A 64 -5.20 -4.15 -10.34
C GLU A 64 -4.77 -3.17 -11.43
N ALA A 65 -5.72 -2.48 -12.08
CA ALA A 65 -5.42 -1.48 -13.10
C ALA A 65 -4.57 -0.32 -12.56
N ARG A 66 -4.84 0.15 -11.33
CA ARG A 66 -4.05 1.21 -10.70
C ARG A 66 -2.64 0.75 -10.33
N ILE A 67 -2.48 -0.51 -9.91
CA ILE A 67 -1.14 -1.09 -9.65
C ILE A 67 -0.34 -1.14 -10.94
N ASP A 68 -0.93 -1.61 -12.05
CA ASP A 68 -0.27 -1.67 -13.35
C ASP A 68 0.20 -0.28 -13.80
N GLU A 69 -0.66 0.74 -13.67
CA GLU A 69 -0.29 2.13 -13.97
C GLU A 69 0.83 2.65 -13.04
N TYR A 70 0.79 2.32 -11.76
CA TYR A 70 1.82 2.69 -10.80
C TYR A 70 3.16 2.05 -11.15
N LEU A 71 3.18 0.76 -11.49
CA LEU A 71 4.38 0.02 -11.88
C LEU A 71 4.98 0.56 -13.17
N LYS A 72 4.15 0.85 -14.18
CA LYS A 72 4.60 1.52 -15.42
C LYS A 72 5.24 2.87 -15.13
N ASN A 73 4.62 3.67 -14.27
CA ASN A 73 5.18 4.97 -13.85
C ASN A 73 6.47 4.84 -13.04
N LEU A 74 6.66 3.73 -12.32
CA LEU A 74 7.87 3.45 -11.57
C LEU A 74 9.01 2.99 -12.51
N GLU A 75 8.71 2.15 -13.50
CA GLU A 75 9.66 1.65 -14.49
C GLU A 75 10.20 2.78 -15.38
N ILE A 76 9.35 3.71 -15.81
CA ILE A 76 9.76 4.88 -16.62
C ILE A 76 10.71 5.81 -15.85
N LYS A 77 10.70 5.81 -14.52
CA LYS A 77 11.62 6.63 -13.70
C LYS A 77 12.97 5.95 -13.43
N GLY A 78 13.16 4.73 -13.92
CA GLY A 78 14.40 3.96 -13.79
C GLY A 78 15.27 3.90 -15.06
N ALA A 79 14.87 4.58 -16.15
CA ALA A 79 15.58 4.63 -17.43
C ALA A 79 16.30 5.98 -17.65
#